data_AF-S5ZFS5-F1
#
_entry.id   AF-S5ZFS5-F1
#
_cell.length_a   1.000
_cell.length_b   1.000
_cell.length_c   1.000
_cell.angle_alpha   90.00
_cell.angle_beta   90.00
_cell.angle_gamma   90.00
#
_symmetry.space_group_name_H-M   'P 1'
#
loop_
_entity.id
_entity.type
_entity.pdbx_description
1 polymer ?
#
loop_
_entity_poly.entity_id
_entity_poly.type
_entity_poly.pdbx_seq_one_letter_code
_entity_poly.pdbx_strand_id
1 'polypeptide(L)'
;MVRKEKLPLDISVVFSLLAMVLASLYIIYSYWPIVPSRPNINVLEEYVKAVMYLNKSALAIESELAGYPIQALDFTPEEAVTNRNKLEMYVDNLSHAYGSMDTFIVQVARSYLYVAEASSNSSLALVSLNNTGKELKEALALLARCRIDEALERYSEIELRILNATYQIENANNALSKVNKATVAENHVSIIDSSQERLWKSLNSLRNATLLMETARKYGSLLKILCSGNSPGTDNLLSNLLNDASKVKATGPLAPDIMNARNAIIGLVARNPAGQERQISSGQSSSGDQGGGAGYVPPSSDD
;
A
#
# COMPACT_ATOMS: atom_id res chain seq x y z
N MET A 1 11.83 -57.76 -75.85
CA MET A 1 12.70 -57.92 -74.67
C MET A 1 13.00 -56.51 -74.15
N VAL A 2 12.24 -56.01 -73.18
CA VAL A 2 12.32 -54.62 -72.71
C VAL A 2 13.29 -54.56 -71.52
N ARG A 3 14.44 -53.91 -71.69
CA ARG A 3 15.37 -53.60 -70.59
C ARG A 3 14.71 -52.56 -69.69
N LYS A 4 14.41 -52.93 -68.45
CA LYS A 4 14.13 -51.95 -67.39
C LYS A 4 15.47 -51.39 -66.92
N GLU A 5 15.76 -50.15 -67.29
CA GLU A 5 16.86 -49.38 -66.69
C GLU A 5 16.57 -49.17 -65.21
N LYS A 6 17.46 -49.64 -64.34
CA LYS A 6 17.43 -49.28 -62.92
C LYS A 6 18.04 -47.89 -62.81
N LEU A 7 17.23 -46.88 -62.51
CA LEU A 7 17.73 -45.57 -62.12
C LEU A 7 18.64 -45.75 -60.88
N PRO A 8 19.90 -45.25 -60.92
CA PRO A 8 20.73 -45.22 -59.73
C PRO A 8 20.10 -44.24 -58.74
N LEU A 9 19.73 -44.74 -57.56
CA LEU A 9 19.25 -43.91 -56.47
C LEU A 9 20.42 -43.01 -56.02
N ASP A 10 20.39 -41.74 -56.42
CA ASP A 10 21.44 -40.79 -56.10
C ASP A 10 21.46 -40.54 -54.60
N ILE A 11 22.54 -40.97 -53.96
CA ILE A 11 22.74 -40.90 -52.50
C ILE A 11 22.61 -39.45 -52.01
N SER A 12 22.96 -38.46 -52.84
CA SER A 12 22.80 -37.04 -52.56
C SER A 12 21.33 -36.62 -52.38
N VAL A 13 20.43 -37.19 -53.20
CA VAL A 13 18.99 -36.95 -53.12
C VAL A 13 18.43 -37.56 -51.83
N VAL A 14 18.89 -38.75 -51.45
CA VAL A 14 18.48 -39.41 -50.19
C VAL A 14 18.88 -38.59 -48.97
N PHE A 15 20.12 -38.06 -48.93
CA PHE A 15 20.56 -37.20 -47.84
C PHE A 15 19.80 -35.88 -47.78
N SER A 16 19.49 -35.27 -48.93
CA SER A 16 18.71 -34.03 -48.99
C SER A 16 17.27 -34.23 -48.49
N LEU A 17 16.66 -35.36 -48.83
CA LEU A 17 15.33 -35.74 -48.36
C LEU A 17 15.32 -36.02 -46.85
N LEU A 18 16.33 -36.72 -46.34
CA LEU A 18 16.52 -36.96 -44.91
C LEU A 18 16.68 -35.65 -44.13
N ALA A 19 17.50 -34.71 -44.65
CA ALA A 19 17.71 -33.40 -44.04
C ALA A 19 16.42 -32.58 -44.00
N MET A 20 15.62 -32.59 -45.07
CA MET A 20 14.31 -31.93 -45.08
C MET A 20 13.34 -32.55 -44.08
N VAL A 21 13.31 -33.89 -43.96
CA VAL A 21 12.44 -34.56 -42.97
C VAL A 21 12.86 -34.22 -41.55
N LEU A 22 14.17 -34.25 -41.25
CA LEU A 22 14.69 -33.88 -39.93
C LEU A 22 14.42 -32.41 -39.59
N ALA A 23 14.61 -31.50 -40.55
CA ALA A 23 14.28 -30.08 -40.37
C ALA A 23 12.79 -29.87 -40.13
N SER A 24 11.93 -30.59 -40.87
CA SER A 24 10.48 -30.53 -40.68
C SER A 24 10.07 -31.07 -39.31
N LEU A 25 10.65 -32.19 -38.88
CA LEU A 25 10.41 -32.75 -37.55
C LEU A 25 10.94 -31.83 -36.45
N TYR A 26 12.07 -31.15 -36.65
CA TYR A 26 12.59 -30.17 -35.72
C TYR A 26 11.65 -28.97 -35.60
N ILE A 27 11.16 -28.42 -36.72
CA ILE A 27 10.17 -27.33 -36.72
C ILE A 27 8.90 -27.80 -35.99
N ILE A 28 8.37 -28.98 -36.32
CA ILE A 28 7.18 -29.52 -35.66
C ILE A 28 7.42 -29.71 -34.17
N TYR A 29 8.59 -30.18 -33.75
CA TYR A 29 8.95 -30.35 -32.35
C TYR A 29 9.12 -29.00 -31.62
N SER A 30 9.80 -28.04 -32.23
CA SER A 30 10.04 -26.70 -31.68
C SER A 30 8.77 -25.88 -31.55
N TYR A 31 7.79 -26.12 -32.43
CA TYR A 31 6.48 -25.48 -32.40
C TYR A 31 5.36 -26.41 -31.92
N TRP A 32 5.71 -27.60 -31.42
CA TRP A 32 4.72 -28.49 -30.80
C TRP A 32 4.27 -27.76 -29.53
N PRO A 33 2.98 -27.43 -29.38
CA PRO A 33 2.52 -26.82 -28.15
C PRO A 33 2.77 -27.83 -27.03
N ILE A 34 3.76 -27.54 -26.18
CA ILE A 34 3.87 -28.18 -24.88
C ILE A 34 2.61 -27.75 -24.16
N VAL A 35 1.62 -28.64 -24.10
CA VAL A 35 0.46 -28.44 -23.23
C VAL A 35 0.99 -28.74 -21.84
N PRO A 36 1.30 -27.73 -21.00
CA PRO A 36 1.72 -28.03 -19.64
C PRO A 36 0.64 -28.89 -19.00
N SER A 37 1.04 -29.99 -18.37
CA SER A 37 0.16 -30.85 -17.57
C SER A 37 -0.66 -29.94 -16.67
N ARG A 38 -1.94 -29.79 -16.98
CA ARG A 38 -2.78 -28.78 -16.35
C ARG A 38 -2.94 -29.16 -14.89
N PRO A 39 -2.43 -28.38 -13.91
CA PRO A 39 -2.91 -28.54 -12.56
C PRO A 39 -4.43 -28.36 -12.62
N ASN A 40 -5.18 -29.25 -11.97
CA ASN A 40 -6.62 -29.10 -11.85
C ASN A 40 -6.90 -27.91 -10.91
N ILE A 41 -6.84 -26.69 -11.45
CA ILE A 41 -7.04 -25.45 -10.69
C ILE A 41 -8.54 -25.25 -10.53
N ASN A 42 -9.01 -25.34 -9.29
CA ASN A 42 -10.35 -24.90 -8.94
C ASN A 42 -10.39 -23.37 -8.84
N VAL A 43 -10.62 -22.71 -9.96
CA VAL A 43 -10.54 -21.24 -10.09
C VAL A 43 -11.45 -20.51 -9.09
N LEU A 44 -12.65 -21.04 -8.85
CA LEU A 44 -13.58 -20.40 -7.94
C LEU A 44 -13.07 -20.46 -6.50
N GLU A 45 -12.48 -21.59 -6.10
CA GLU A 45 -11.84 -21.74 -4.79
C GLU A 45 -10.64 -20.81 -4.65
N GLU A 46 -9.78 -20.74 -5.67
CA GLU A 46 -8.62 -19.83 -5.65
C GLU A 46 -9.07 -18.36 -5.59
N TYR A 47 -10.14 -17.98 -6.29
CA TYR A 47 -10.70 -16.63 -6.19
C TYR A 47 -11.27 -16.32 -4.81
N VAL A 48 -12.01 -17.26 -4.20
CA VAL A 48 -12.54 -17.07 -2.83
C VAL A 48 -11.39 -16.92 -1.82
N LYS A 49 -10.31 -17.70 -1.97
CA LYS A 49 -9.08 -17.52 -1.17
C LYS A 49 -8.49 -16.13 -1.36
N ALA A 50 -8.40 -15.64 -2.59
CA ALA A 50 -7.89 -14.29 -2.87
C ALA A 50 -8.70 -13.20 -2.15
N VAL A 51 -10.04 -13.27 -2.21
CA VAL A 51 -10.94 -12.34 -1.50
C VAL A 51 -10.74 -12.43 0.02
N MET A 52 -10.65 -13.64 0.56
CA MET A 52 -10.42 -13.86 1.99
C MET A 52 -9.07 -13.28 2.44
N TYR A 53 -7.99 -13.59 1.71
CA TYR A 53 -6.63 -13.12 2.00
C TYR A 53 -6.57 -11.60 1.96
N LEU A 54 -7.15 -10.97 0.93
CA LEU A 54 -7.24 -9.51 0.81
C LEU A 54 -7.92 -8.87 2.02
N ASN A 55 -9.07 -9.40 2.43
CA ASN A 55 -9.82 -8.83 3.55
C ASN A 55 -9.05 -8.94 4.87
N LYS A 56 -8.46 -10.12 5.13
CA LYS A 56 -7.71 -10.37 6.35
C LYS A 56 -6.42 -9.56 6.41
N SER A 57 -5.65 -9.49 5.32
CA SER A 57 -4.42 -8.69 5.26
C SER A 57 -4.72 -7.20 5.38
N ALA A 58 -5.76 -6.68 4.71
CA ALA A 58 -6.14 -5.27 4.80
C ALA A 58 -6.57 -4.89 6.23
N LEU A 59 -7.36 -5.74 6.89
CA LEU A 59 -7.75 -5.54 8.29
C LEU A 59 -6.56 -5.62 9.25
N ALA A 60 -5.63 -6.56 9.02
CA ALA A 60 -4.43 -6.72 9.82
C ALA A 60 -3.50 -5.49 9.70
N ILE A 61 -3.32 -4.95 8.50
CA ILE A 61 -2.56 -3.70 8.27
C ILE A 61 -3.20 -2.55 9.05
N GLU A 62 -4.51 -2.35 8.91
CA GLU A 62 -5.24 -1.29 9.61
C GLU A 62 -5.06 -1.42 11.13
N SER A 63 -5.17 -2.64 11.65
CA SER A 63 -5.05 -2.95 13.08
C SER A 63 -3.64 -2.71 13.60
N GLU A 64 -2.61 -3.18 12.89
CA GLU A 64 -1.20 -2.99 13.28
C GLU A 64 -0.84 -1.50 13.35
N LEU A 65 -1.27 -0.73 12.35
CA LEU A 65 -1.05 0.72 12.33
C LEU A 65 -1.84 1.46 13.42
N ALA A 66 -3.04 0.98 13.77
CA ALA A 66 -3.79 1.51 14.90
C ALA A 66 -3.19 1.09 16.25
N GLY A 67 -2.29 0.09 16.28
CA GLY A 67 -1.71 -0.49 17.49
C GLY A 67 -2.61 -1.49 18.21
N TYR A 68 -3.58 -2.07 17.50
CA TYR A 68 -4.41 -3.17 18.00
C TYR A 68 -3.72 -4.51 17.75
N PRO A 69 -3.97 -5.54 18.59
CA PRO A 69 -3.41 -6.87 18.36
C PRO A 69 -3.89 -7.41 17.01
N ILE A 70 -2.94 -7.83 16.17
CA ILE A 70 -3.24 -8.51 14.91
C ILE A 70 -3.80 -9.90 15.22
N GLN A 71 -4.96 -10.23 14.66
CA GLN A 71 -5.47 -11.60 14.67
C GLN A 71 -4.57 -12.47 13.80
N ALA A 72 -4.15 -13.63 14.31
CA ALA A 72 -3.31 -14.56 13.56
C ALA A 72 -3.96 -14.88 12.21
N LEU A 73 -3.20 -14.68 11.13
CA LEU A 73 -3.61 -15.09 9.80
C LEU A 73 -3.58 -16.61 9.72
N ASP A 74 -4.58 -17.19 9.05
CA ASP A 74 -4.67 -18.61 8.73
C ASP A 74 -3.99 -18.96 7.40
N PHE A 75 -3.17 -18.04 6.88
CA PHE A 75 -2.41 -18.19 5.65
C PHE A 75 -1.08 -17.43 5.71
N THR A 76 -0.14 -17.80 4.84
CA THR A 76 1.14 -17.09 4.71
C THR A 76 1.18 -16.16 3.49
N PRO A 77 2.03 -15.13 3.48
CA PRO A 77 2.23 -14.30 2.29
C PRO A 77 2.63 -15.10 1.04
N GLU A 78 3.41 -16.18 1.20
CA GLU A 78 3.80 -17.09 0.12
C GLU A 78 2.61 -17.86 -0.45
N GLU A 79 1.64 -18.23 0.39
CA GLU A 79 0.38 -18.83 -0.06
C GLU A 79 -0.44 -17.85 -0.89
N ALA A 80 -0.48 -16.56 -0.51
CA ALA A 80 -1.13 -15.52 -1.30
C ALA A 80 -0.45 -15.29 -2.66
N VAL A 81 0.88 -15.30 -2.72
CA VAL A 81 1.64 -15.25 -3.99
C VAL A 81 1.35 -16.48 -4.86
N THR A 82 1.32 -17.67 -4.25
CA THR A 82 1.02 -18.92 -4.96
C THR A 82 -0.40 -18.92 -5.52
N ASN A 83 -1.36 -18.42 -4.76
CA ASN A 83 -2.75 -18.24 -5.18
C ASN A 83 -2.86 -17.28 -6.39
N ARG A 84 -2.16 -16.14 -6.35
CA ARG A 84 -2.05 -15.23 -7.50
C ARG A 84 -1.51 -15.93 -8.75
N ASN A 85 -0.40 -16.67 -8.63
CA ASN A 85 0.23 -17.37 -9.76
C ASN A 85 -0.72 -18.40 -10.42
N LYS A 86 -1.55 -19.09 -9.63
CA LYS A 86 -2.56 -20.01 -10.17
C LYS A 86 -3.62 -19.27 -10.99
N LEU A 87 -4.08 -18.11 -10.53
CA LEU A 87 -5.06 -17.29 -11.25
C LEU A 87 -4.45 -16.62 -12.49
N GLU A 88 -3.18 -16.24 -12.44
CA GLU A 88 -2.41 -15.74 -13.58
C GLU A 88 -2.33 -16.80 -14.69
N MET A 89 -1.91 -18.02 -14.34
CA MET A 89 -1.91 -19.16 -15.27
C MET A 89 -3.29 -19.42 -15.87
N TYR A 90 -4.37 -19.24 -15.10
CA TYR A 90 -5.73 -19.41 -15.61
C TYR A 90 -6.10 -18.33 -16.64
N VAL A 91 -5.81 -17.06 -16.35
CA VAL A 91 -6.04 -15.93 -17.27
C VAL A 91 -5.27 -16.11 -18.57
N ASP A 92 -4.00 -16.51 -18.48
CA ASP A 92 -3.17 -16.75 -19.67
C ASP A 92 -3.77 -17.85 -20.54
N ASN A 93 -4.15 -18.97 -19.94
CA ASN A 93 -4.77 -20.09 -20.68
C ASN A 93 -6.06 -19.66 -21.39
N LEU A 94 -6.93 -18.89 -20.73
CA LEU A 94 -8.16 -18.38 -21.35
C LEU A 94 -7.86 -17.39 -22.48
N SER A 95 -6.88 -16.52 -22.29
CA SER A 95 -6.50 -15.52 -23.31
C SER A 95 -6.00 -16.21 -24.58
N HIS A 96 -5.23 -17.29 -24.45
CA HIS A 96 -4.80 -18.11 -25.60
C HIS A 96 -5.95 -18.88 -26.26
N ALA A 97 -6.90 -19.41 -25.46
CA ALA A 97 -7.99 -20.24 -25.98
C ALA A 97 -9.10 -19.42 -26.67
N TYR A 98 -9.40 -18.23 -26.15
CA TYR A 98 -10.53 -17.40 -26.60
C TYR A 98 -10.09 -16.15 -27.38
N GLY A 99 -8.78 -15.88 -27.45
CA GLY A 99 -8.17 -14.83 -28.27
C GLY A 99 -8.43 -13.41 -27.79
N SER A 100 -9.70 -12.96 -27.86
CA SER A 100 -10.09 -11.59 -27.55
C SER A 100 -10.17 -11.33 -26.05
N MET A 101 -9.50 -10.24 -25.64
CA MET A 101 -9.55 -9.65 -24.30
C MET A 101 -10.95 -9.18 -23.87
N ASP A 102 -11.86 -9.01 -24.83
CA ASP A 102 -13.23 -8.53 -24.60
C ASP A 102 -14.23 -9.67 -24.34
N THR A 103 -13.77 -10.92 -24.41
CA THR A 103 -14.63 -12.05 -24.07
C THR A 103 -14.96 -12.02 -22.58
N PHE A 104 -16.24 -12.12 -22.25
CA PHE A 104 -16.73 -12.03 -20.87
C PHE A 104 -15.98 -12.95 -19.90
N ILE A 105 -15.66 -14.18 -20.34
CA ILE A 105 -14.91 -15.16 -19.53
C ILE A 105 -13.49 -14.68 -19.21
N VAL A 106 -12.79 -14.07 -20.17
CA VAL A 106 -11.45 -13.48 -19.95
C VAL A 106 -11.53 -12.26 -19.04
N GLN A 107 -12.58 -11.43 -19.18
CA GLN A 107 -12.80 -10.28 -18.29
C GLN A 107 -13.07 -10.71 -16.83
N VAL A 108 -13.88 -11.74 -16.62
CA VAL A 108 -14.11 -12.34 -15.28
C VAL A 108 -12.80 -12.83 -14.68
N ALA A 109 -12.04 -13.62 -15.44
CA ALA A 109 -10.77 -14.17 -14.97
C ALA A 109 -9.76 -13.08 -14.60
N ARG A 110 -9.71 -11.98 -15.38
CA ARG A 110 -8.87 -10.82 -15.07
C ARG A 110 -9.28 -10.11 -13.78
N SER A 111 -10.57 -9.92 -13.56
CA SER A 111 -11.05 -9.39 -12.28
C SER A 111 -10.62 -10.26 -11.10
N TYR A 112 -10.65 -11.59 -11.24
CA TYR A 112 -10.15 -12.50 -10.21
C TYR A 112 -8.65 -12.36 -9.99
N LEU A 113 -7.86 -12.25 -11.07
CA LEU A 113 -6.43 -12.01 -10.99
C LEU A 113 -6.11 -10.68 -10.29
N TYR A 114 -6.79 -9.59 -10.62
CA TYR A 114 -6.57 -8.30 -9.96
C TYR A 114 -6.86 -8.34 -8.45
N VAL A 115 -7.89 -9.09 -8.02
CA VAL A 115 -8.14 -9.33 -6.60
C VAL A 115 -7.00 -10.12 -5.96
N ALA A 116 -6.45 -11.11 -6.65
CA ALA A 116 -5.32 -11.91 -6.16
C ALA A 116 -3.98 -11.17 -6.16
N GLU A 117 -3.75 -10.26 -7.11
CA GLU A 117 -2.62 -9.33 -7.07
C GLU A 117 -2.72 -8.42 -5.84
N ALA A 118 -3.91 -7.88 -5.58
CA ALA A 118 -4.14 -7.06 -4.40
C ALA A 118 -3.98 -7.84 -3.09
N SER A 119 -4.46 -9.08 -3.03
CA SER A 119 -4.30 -9.94 -1.86
C SER A 119 -2.83 -10.27 -1.59
N SER A 120 -2.06 -10.58 -2.63
CA SER A 120 -0.62 -10.84 -2.54
C SER A 120 0.14 -9.60 -2.08
N ASN A 121 -0.08 -8.46 -2.71
CA ASN A 121 0.60 -7.20 -2.38
C ASN A 121 0.28 -6.73 -0.95
N SER A 122 -1.00 -6.78 -0.54
CA SER A 122 -1.38 -6.44 0.84
C SER A 122 -0.77 -7.41 1.87
N SER A 123 -0.68 -8.70 1.55
CA SER A 123 -0.02 -9.69 2.43
C SER A 123 1.49 -9.40 2.58
N LEU A 124 2.17 -9.02 1.51
CA LEU A 124 3.58 -8.61 1.53
C LEU A 124 3.80 -7.28 2.28
N ALA A 125 2.85 -6.34 2.17
CA ALA A 125 2.88 -5.10 2.94
C ALA A 125 2.83 -5.39 4.45
N LEU A 126 1.98 -6.33 4.87
CA LEU A 126 1.86 -6.71 6.28
C LEU A 126 3.18 -7.26 6.85
N VAL A 127 3.93 -8.05 6.07
CA VAL A 127 5.27 -8.53 6.49
C VAL A 127 6.20 -7.36 6.81
N SER A 128 6.16 -6.32 5.99
CA SER A 128 6.98 -5.12 6.19
C SER A 128 6.51 -4.28 7.38
N LEU A 129 5.22 -4.33 7.70
CA LEU A 129 4.63 -3.60 8.82
C LEU A 129 4.71 -4.33 10.16
N ASN A 130 5.02 -5.62 10.15
CA ASN A 130 5.12 -6.43 11.37
C ASN A 130 6.11 -5.80 12.37
N ASN A 131 5.60 -5.34 13.50
CA ASN A 131 6.27 -4.52 14.52
C ASN A 131 6.68 -3.11 14.07
N THR A 132 6.98 -2.90 12.79
CA THR A 132 7.31 -1.58 12.22
C THR A 132 6.22 -0.53 12.48
N GLY A 133 4.94 -0.93 12.49
CA GLY A 133 3.84 -0.02 12.81
C GLY A 133 3.94 0.57 14.22
N LYS A 134 4.30 -0.25 15.21
CA LYS A 134 4.50 0.19 16.60
C LYS A 134 5.73 1.09 16.74
N GLU A 135 6.82 0.76 16.04
CA GLU A 135 8.05 1.55 16.03
C GLU A 135 7.82 2.95 15.42
N LEU A 136 7.00 3.05 14.37
CA LEU A 136 6.60 4.32 13.79
C LEU A 136 5.80 5.18 14.77
N LYS A 137 4.86 4.58 15.50
CA LYS A 137 4.10 5.29 16.56
C LYS A 137 5.03 5.78 17.66
N GLU A 138 6.01 4.97 18.06
CA GLU A 138 7.01 5.38 19.04
C GLU A 138 7.84 6.57 18.54
N ALA A 139 8.31 6.53 17.29
CA ALA A 139 9.04 7.64 16.68
C ALA A 139 8.22 8.94 16.68
N LEU A 140 6.94 8.87 16.29
CA LEU A 140 6.02 10.01 16.35
C LEU A 140 5.80 10.52 17.79
N ALA A 141 5.70 9.60 18.76
CA ALA A 141 5.55 9.96 20.17
C ALA A 141 6.82 10.64 20.75
N LEU A 142 8.01 10.17 20.37
CA LEU A 142 9.29 10.80 20.72
C LEU A 142 9.39 12.21 20.15
N LEU A 143 8.97 12.39 18.89
CA LEU A 143 8.90 13.68 18.23
C LEU A 143 7.96 14.65 18.97
N ALA A 144 6.77 14.17 19.35
CA ALA A 144 5.81 14.96 20.13
C ALA A 144 6.35 15.39 21.51
N ARG A 145 7.28 14.63 22.09
CA ARG A 145 7.93 14.88 23.38
C ARG A 145 9.26 15.64 23.25
N CYS A 146 9.55 16.25 22.11
CA CYS A 146 10.79 17.00 21.88
C CYS A 146 12.08 16.16 21.93
N ARG A 147 12.00 14.83 21.82
CA ARG A 147 13.17 13.94 21.73
C ARG A 147 13.56 13.73 20.27
N ILE A 148 14.01 14.82 19.62
CA ILE A 148 14.16 14.88 18.15
C ILE A 148 15.16 13.86 17.61
N ASP A 149 16.33 13.72 18.24
CA ASP A 149 17.36 12.79 17.77
C ASP A 149 16.89 11.34 17.84
N GLU A 150 16.33 10.94 18.97
CA GLU A 150 15.82 9.59 19.18
C GLU A 150 14.65 9.26 18.25
N ALA A 151 13.76 10.24 17.99
CA ALA A 151 12.67 10.08 17.04
C ALA A 151 13.20 9.81 15.61
N LEU A 152 14.21 10.56 15.18
CA LEU A 152 14.80 10.43 13.85
C LEU A 152 15.65 9.17 13.71
N GLU A 153 16.36 8.77 14.75
CA GLU A 153 17.08 7.49 14.82
C GLU A 153 16.10 6.32 14.66
N ARG A 154 15.06 6.27 15.51
CA ARG A 154 14.02 5.23 15.46
C ARG A 154 13.33 5.16 14.11
N TYR A 155 13.02 6.31 13.50
CA TYR A 155 12.43 6.35 12.16
C TYR A 155 13.39 5.84 11.08
N SER A 156 14.67 6.18 11.16
CA SER A 156 15.67 5.76 10.16
C SER A 156 15.88 4.24 10.16
N GLU A 157 15.72 3.56 11.31
CA GLU A 157 15.75 2.09 11.42
C GLU A 157 14.59 1.39 10.70
N ILE A 158 13.48 2.09 10.49
CA ILE A 158 12.25 1.53 9.92
C ILE A 158 11.89 2.07 8.54
N GLU A 159 12.55 3.13 8.09
CA GLU A 159 12.19 3.89 6.90
C GLU A 159 12.03 3.01 5.66
N LEU A 160 13.00 2.13 5.38
CA LEU A 160 12.94 1.24 4.21
C LEU A 160 11.73 0.28 4.28
N ARG A 161 11.39 -0.21 5.47
CA ARG A 161 10.23 -1.10 5.67
C ARG A 161 8.91 -0.34 5.50
N ILE A 162 8.83 0.90 5.97
CA ILE A 162 7.67 1.78 5.74
C ILE A 162 7.49 2.10 4.26
N LEU A 163 8.58 2.42 3.55
CA LEU A 163 8.57 2.68 2.11
C LEU A 163 8.12 1.43 1.32
N ASN A 164 8.64 0.25 1.66
CA ASN A 164 8.22 -0.99 1.03
C ASN A 164 6.73 -1.29 1.30
N ALA A 165 6.26 -1.15 2.54
CA ALA A 165 4.85 -1.32 2.87
C ALA A 165 3.96 -0.35 2.07
N THR A 166 4.36 0.92 1.98
CA THR A 166 3.66 1.96 1.21
C THR A 166 3.55 1.58 -0.27
N TYR A 167 4.66 1.13 -0.87
CA TYR A 167 4.70 0.67 -2.26
C TYR A 167 3.79 -0.52 -2.51
N GLN A 168 3.81 -1.51 -1.61
CA GLN A 168 2.96 -2.70 -1.73
C GLN A 168 1.47 -2.37 -1.57
N ILE A 169 1.09 -1.50 -0.63
CA ILE A 169 -0.30 -1.05 -0.47
C ILE A 169 -0.77 -0.26 -1.69
N GLU A 170 0.09 0.59 -2.27
CA GLU A 170 -0.20 1.30 -3.51
C GLU A 170 -0.44 0.35 -4.69
N ASN A 171 0.40 -0.67 -4.85
CA ASN A 171 0.19 -1.71 -5.87
C ASN A 171 -1.11 -2.49 -5.65
N ALA A 172 -1.45 -2.79 -4.39
CA ALA A 172 -2.73 -3.43 -4.08
C ALA A 172 -3.92 -2.56 -4.50
N ASN A 173 -3.92 -1.27 -4.16
CA ASN A 173 -4.98 -0.34 -4.57
C ASN A 173 -5.06 -0.16 -6.09
N ASN A 174 -3.92 -0.15 -6.79
CA ASN A 174 -3.84 -0.08 -8.25
C ASN A 174 -4.36 -1.34 -8.95
N ALA A 175 -4.25 -2.51 -8.32
CA ALA A 175 -4.87 -3.73 -8.83
C ALA A 175 -6.39 -3.68 -8.61
N LEU A 176 -6.84 -3.30 -7.41
CA LEU A 176 -8.28 -3.21 -7.08
C LEU A 176 -9.03 -2.19 -7.95
N SER A 177 -8.39 -1.10 -8.36
CA SER A 177 -9.02 -0.11 -9.26
C SER A 177 -9.31 -0.64 -10.66
N LYS A 178 -8.70 -1.76 -11.06
CA LYS A 178 -8.91 -2.43 -12.36
C LYS A 178 -9.98 -3.53 -12.31
N VAL A 179 -10.47 -3.90 -11.12
CA VAL A 179 -11.49 -4.93 -10.96
C VAL A 179 -12.81 -4.45 -11.56
N ASN A 180 -13.34 -5.18 -12.53
CA ASN A 180 -14.68 -4.91 -13.05
C ASN A 180 -15.72 -5.51 -12.10
N LYS A 181 -16.37 -4.67 -11.30
CA LYS A 181 -17.37 -5.07 -10.30
C LYS A 181 -18.58 -5.81 -10.88
N ALA A 182 -18.90 -5.62 -12.15
CA ALA A 182 -19.98 -6.34 -12.83
C ALA A 182 -19.65 -7.82 -13.13
N THR A 183 -18.39 -8.22 -12.96
CA THR A 183 -17.89 -9.57 -13.30
C THR A 183 -17.58 -10.43 -12.06
N VAL A 184 -17.84 -9.90 -10.87
CA VAL A 184 -17.61 -10.59 -9.58
C VAL A 184 -18.94 -10.73 -8.83
N ALA A 185 -19.02 -11.71 -7.94
CA ALA A 185 -20.21 -11.92 -7.14
C ALA A 185 -20.48 -10.72 -6.20
N GLU A 186 -21.74 -10.30 -6.06
CA GLU A 186 -22.14 -9.10 -5.32
C GLU A 186 -21.67 -9.12 -3.86
N ASN A 187 -21.71 -10.28 -3.21
CA ASN A 187 -21.21 -10.47 -1.84
C ASN A 187 -19.69 -10.28 -1.72
N HIS A 188 -18.92 -10.42 -2.79
CA HIS A 188 -17.49 -10.14 -2.81
C HIS A 188 -17.18 -8.68 -3.14
N VAL A 189 -18.07 -7.97 -3.86
CA VAL A 189 -17.91 -6.54 -4.15
C VAL A 189 -17.81 -5.73 -2.86
N SER A 190 -18.68 -6.00 -1.89
CA SER A 190 -18.65 -5.30 -0.59
C SER A 190 -17.35 -5.54 0.18
N ILE A 191 -16.81 -6.77 0.13
CA ILE A 191 -15.54 -7.12 0.76
C ILE A 191 -14.37 -6.42 0.06
N ILE A 192 -14.36 -6.42 -1.27
CA ILE A 192 -13.36 -5.76 -2.11
C ILE A 192 -13.33 -4.25 -1.80
N ASP A 193 -14.50 -3.61 -1.79
CA ASP A 193 -14.62 -2.17 -1.54
C ASP A 193 -14.18 -1.79 -0.14
N SER A 194 -14.61 -2.56 0.88
CA SER A 194 -14.18 -2.34 2.26
C SER A 194 -12.66 -2.53 2.41
N SER A 195 -12.09 -3.54 1.75
CA SER A 195 -10.65 -3.79 1.78
C SER A 195 -9.88 -2.66 1.08
N GLN A 196 -10.35 -2.19 -0.07
CA GLN A 196 -9.75 -1.06 -0.78
C GLN A 196 -9.78 0.22 0.07
N GLU A 197 -10.89 0.48 0.76
CA GLU A 197 -11.02 1.63 1.66
C GLU A 197 -9.99 1.58 2.81
N ARG A 198 -9.85 0.42 3.46
CA ARG A 198 -8.85 0.21 4.53
C ARG A 198 -7.43 0.42 4.03
N LEU A 199 -7.11 -0.12 2.85
CA LEU A 199 -5.80 0.03 2.22
C LEU A 199 -5.52 1.49 1.87
N TRP A 200 -6.50 2.23 1.33
CA TRP A 200 -6.36 3.68 1.07
C TRP A 200 -6.13 4.50 2.34
N LYS A 201 -6.90 4.24 3.40
CA LYS A 201 -6.71 4.89 4.70
C LYS A 201 -5.33 4.62 5.26
N SER A 202 -4.87 3.37 5.20
CA SER A 202 -3.55 2.95 5.65
C SER A 202 -2.43 3.59 4.84
N LEU A 203 -2.55 3.63 3.51
CA LEU A 203 -1.61 4.29 2.60
C LEU A 203 -1.45 5.77 2.92
N ASN A 204 -2.56 6.49 3.04
CA ASN A 204 -2.56 7.91 3.35
C ASN A 204 -1.98 8.16 4.75
N SER A 205 -2.29 7.30 5.71
CA SER A 205 -1.74 7.37 7.07
C SER A 205 -0.22 7.23 7.06
N LEU A 206 0.32 6.25 6.35
CA LEU A 206 1.77 6.03 6.22
C LEU A 206 2.47 7.21 5.52
N ARG A 207 1.92 7.67 4.39
CA ARG A 207 2.47 8.82 3.65
C ARG A 207 2.52 10.09 4.50
N ASN A 208 1.48 10.37 5.29
CA ASN A 208 1.46 11.54 6.17
C ASN A 208 2.41 11.39 7.36
N ALA A 209 2.56 10.20 7.93
CA ALA A 209 3.56 9.95 8.97
C ALA A 209 4.99 10.13 8.45
N THR A 210 5.30 9.57 7.28
CA THR A 210 6.58 9.75 6.59
C THR A 210 6.86 11.23 6.31
N LEU A 211 5.90 11.96 5.74
CA LEU A 211 6.04 13.39 5.47
C LEU A 211 6.35 14.19 6.75
N LEU A 212 5.72 13.84 7.88
CA LEU A 212 5.98 14.49 9.16
C LEU A 212 7.40 14.19 9.68
N MET A 213 7.86 12.94 9.56
CA MET A 213 9.22 12.57 9.95
C MET A 213 10.28 13.19 9.04
N GLU A 214 10.03 13.30 7.74
CA GLU A 214 10.89 14.03 6.80
C GLU A 214 10.95 15.53 7.13
N THR A 215 9.80 16.12 7.50
CA THR A 215 9.74 17.51 7.99
C THR A 215 10.60 17.66 9.25
N ALA A 216 10.47 16.73 10.21
CA ALA A 216 11.29 16.74 11.42
C ALA A 216 12.78 16.59 11.11
N ARG A 217 13.15 15.74 10.14
CA ARG A 217 14.53 15.56 9.69
C ARG A 217 15.10 16.83 9.07
N LYS A 218 14.35 17.45 8.14
CA LYS A 218 14.72 18.69 7.44
C LYS A 218 14.94 19.87 8.39
N TYR A 219 14.12 19.97 9.43
CA TYR A 219 14.15 21.06 10.41
C TYR A 219 14.71 20.65 11.78
N GLY A 220 15.45 19.55 11.86
CA GLY A 220 15.86 18.94 13.14
C GLY A 220 16.57 19.90 14.09
N SER A 221 17.56 20.66 13.60
CA SER A 221 18.29 21.65 14.41
C SER A 221 17.37 22.78 14.92
N LEU A 222 16.44 23.24 14.09
CA LEU A 222 15.46 24.27 14.47
C LEU A 222 14.51 23.74 15.56
N LEU A 223 13.99 22.53 15.38
CA LEU A 223 13.12 21.88 16.36
C LEU A 223 13.82 21.70 17.71
N LYS A 224 15.11 21.36 17.74
CA LYS A 224 15.89 21.27 18.99
C LYS A 224 16.01 22.61 19.73
N ILE A 225 16.26 23.70 19.00
CA ILE A 225 16.30 25.06 19.55
C ILE A 225 14.96 25.40 20.18
N LEU A 226 13.87 25.18 19.44
CA LEU A 226 12.50 25.44 19.91
C LEU A 226 12.13 24.58 21.13
N CYS A 227 12.49 23.30 21.11
CA CYS A 227 12.25 22.37 22.22
C CYS A 227 13.02 22.74 23.50
N SER A 228 14.13 23.47 23.37
CA SER A 228 14.90 24.00 24.49
C SER A 228 14.37 25.34 25.01
N GLY A 229 13.28 25.86 24.43
CA GLY A 229 12.68 27.16 24.78
C GLY A 229 13.42 28.38 24.24
N ASN A 230 14.39 28.17 23.34
CA ASN A 230 15.16 29.26 22.74
C ASN A 230 14.47 29.79 21.48
N SER A 231 14.56 31.10 21.24
CA SER A 231 14.08 31.71 20.00
C SER A 231 15.13 31.52 18.89
N PRO A 232 14.77 30.88 17.77
CA PRO A 232 15.61 30.90 16.58
C PRO A 232 15.50 32.28 15.92
N GLY A 233 16.62 32.98 15.76
CA GLY A 233 16.66 34.31 15.13
C GLY A 233 16.36 34.34 13.61
N THR A 234 15.57 33.40 13.09
CA THR A 234 15.31 33.21 11.64
C THR A 234 13.83 32.94 11.34
N ASP A 235 13.04 34.00 11.16
CA ASP A 235 11.59 33.94 10.90
C ASP A 235 11.19 33.16 9.63
N ASN A 236 12.06 33.16 8.60
CA ASN A 236 11.82 32.43 7.36
C ASN A 236 11.82 30.91 7.56
N LEU A 237 12.70 30.40 8.44
CA LEU A 237 12.78 28.95 8.71
C LEU A 237 11.59 28.47 9.53
N LEU A 238 11.12 29.29 10.48
CA LEU A 238 9.89 29.07 11.24
C LEU A 238 8.66 28.98 10.34
N SER A 239 8.53 29.94 9.41
CA SER A 239 7.42 29.99 8.45
C SER A 239 7.41 28.76 7.53
N ASN A 240 8.58 28.33 7.06
CA ASN A 240 8.70 27.14 6.22
C ASN A 240 8.39 25.84 6.97
N LEU A 241 8.87 25.70 8.22
CA LEU A 241 8.52 24.58 9.09
C LEU A 241 7.01 24.50 9.31
N LEU A 242 6.36 25.63 9.62
CA LEU A 242 4.92 25.68 9.83
C LEU A 242 4.15 25.28 8.57
N ASN A 243 4.57 25.79 7.40
CA ASN A 243 3.96 25.42 6.12
C ASN A 243 4.07 23.92 5.85
N ASP A 244 5.26 23.33 5.99
CA ASP A 244 5.48 21.90 5.75
C ASP A 244 4.72 21.03 6.76
N ALA A 245 4.72 21.39 8.05
CA ALA A 245 3.94 20.69 9.07
C ALA A 245 2.41 20.80 8.84
N SER A 246 1.93 21.94 8.31
CA SER A 246 0.50 22.16 8.03
C SER A 246 -0.04 21.31 6.89
N LYS A 247 0.83 20.90 5.93
CA LYS A 247 0.46 20.00 4.82
C LYS A 247 0.18 18.58 5.28
N VAL A 248 0.70 18.19 6.45
CA VAL A 248 0.49 16.85 7.03
C VAL A 248 -0.95 16.73 7.53
N LYS A 249 -1.70 15.80 6.93
CA LYS A 249 -3.08 15.48 7.30
C LYS A 249 -3.09 14.27 8.22
N ALA A 250 -3.61 14.44 9.43
CA ALA A 250 -3.86 13.33 10.33
C ALA A 250 -5.09 12.55 9.86
N THR A 251 -4.88 11.43 9.17
CA THR A 251 -5.93 10.57 8.62
C THR A 251 -5.56 9.10 8.75
N GLY A 252 -6.57 8.22 8.79
CA GLY A 252 -6.36 6.77 8.85
C GLY A 252 -5.88 6.30 10.23
N PRO A 253 -5.29 5.09 10.32
CA PRO A 253 -5.02 4.43 11.60
C PRO A 253 -4.02 5.14 12.51
N LEU A 254 -3.06 5.89 11.95
CA LEU A 254 -2.07 6.67 12.72
C LEU A 254 -2.53 8.11 12.99
N ALA A 255 -3.79 8.47 12.68
CA ALA A 255 -4.27 9.84 12.83
C ALA A 255 -4.01 10.43 14.23
N PRO A 256 -4.23 9.71 15.36
CA PRO A 256 -3.95 10.25 16.68
C PRO A 256 -2.47 10.60 16.88
N ASP A 257 -1.56 9.71 16.48
CA ASP A 257 -0.11 9.88 16.66
C ASP A 257 0.44 11.00 15.76
N ILE A 258 0.00 11.04 14.49
CA ILE A 258 0.35 12.11 13.54
C ILE A 258 -0.15 13.45 14.05
N MET A 259 -1.42 13.52 14.49
CA MET A 259 -2.01 14.76 14.99
C MET A 259 -1.26 15.27 16.22
N ASN A 260 -0.93 14.38 17.17
CA ASN A 260 -0.22 14.74 18.37
C ASN A 260 1.18 15.31 18.06
N ALA A 261 1.96 14.60 17.25
CA ALA A 261 3.30 15.05 16.85
C ALA A 261 3.26 16.36 16.04
N ARG A 262 2.33 16.49 15.09
CA ARG A 262 2.15 17.71 14.30
C ARG A 262 1.75 18.90 15.18
N ASN A 263 0.79 18.70 16.08
CA ASN A 263 0.33 19.78 16.97
C ASN A 263 1.43 20.19 17.97
N ALA A 264 2.29 19.27 18.40
CA ALA A 264 3.47 19.61 19.20
C ALA A 264 4.41 20.53 18.42
N ILE A 265 4.72 20.22 17.15
CA ILE A 265 5.53 21.09 16.28
C ILE A 265 4.89 22.47 16.11
N ILE A 266 3.59 22.53 15.77
CA ILE A 266 2.88 23.79 15.58
C ILE A 266 2.87 24.60 16.89
N GLY A 267 2.66 23.95 18.03
CA GLY A 267 2.67 24.57 19.35
C GLY A 267 4.04 25.16 19.72
N LEU A 268 5.14 24.50 19.34
CA LEU A 268 6.49 25.03 19.53
C LEU A 268 6.71 26.33 18.75
N VAL A 269 6.23 26.38 17.50
CA VAL A 269 6.33 27.59 16.67
C VAL A 269 5.47 28.73 17.23
N ALA A 270 4.25 28.44 17.71
CA ALA A 270 3.32 29.43 18.24
C ALA A 270 3.75 30.04 19.59
N ARG A 271 4.50 29.30 20.41
CA ARG A 271 5.03 29.78 21.72
C ARG A 271 6.22 30.72 21.59
N ASN A 272 6.71 30.93 20.37
CA ASN A 272 7.91 31.71 20.15
C ASN A 272 7.59 33.22 20.23
N PRO A 273 8.13 33.97 21.20
CA PRO A 273 7.69 35.33 21.51
C PRO A 273 7.94 36.34 20.38
N ALA A 274 8.81 36.03 19.41
CA ALA A 274 9.02 36.85 18.21
C ALA A 274 7.78 36.95 17.29
N GLY A 275 6.82 36.02 17.41
CA GLY A 275 5.56 36.04 16.66
C GLY A 275 4.41 36.77 17.35
N GLN A 276 4.51 37.04 18.66
CA GLN A 276 3.41 37.61 19.45
C GLN A 276 3.31 39.14 19.34
N GLU A 277 4.36 39.81 18.86
CA GLU A 277 4.34 41.28 18.66
C GLU A 277 3.57 41.73 17.40
N ARG A 278 3.10 40.82 16.54
CA ARG A 278 2.38 41.20 15.31
C ARG A 278 0.86 41.04 15.32
N GLN A 279 0.25 40.62 16.45
CA GLN A 279 -1.21 40.46 16.52
C GLN A 279 -1.92 41.20 17.67
N ILE A 280 -1.22 41.98 18.49
CA ILE A 280 -1.86 42.81 19.53
C ILE A 280 -1.51 44.29 19.29
N SER A 281 -2.01 44.82 18.18
CA SER A 281 -2.11 46.26 17.95
C SER A 281 -3.41 46.55 17.20
N SER A 282 -4.54 46.27 17.85
CA SER A 282 -5.81 46.99 17.65
C SER A 282 -6.82 46.59 18.75
N GLY A 283 -7.06 47.52 19.68
CA GLY A 283 -8.11 47.47 20.72
C GLY A 283 -7.61 46.92 22.06
N GLN A 284 -7.37 47.74 23.11
CA GLN A 284 -8.39 48.13 24.11
C GLN A 284 -9.35 46.96 24.42
N SER A 285 -9.36 46.30 25.59
CA SER A 285 -9.55 46.87 26.93
C SER A 285 -9.32 45.81 28.03
N SER A 286 -9.16 46.32 29.25
CA SER A 286 -8.99 45.67 30.55
C SER A 286 -10.15 44.77 31.01
N SER A 287 -9.96 44.12 32.17
CA SER A 287 -10.80 43.18 32.94
C SER A 287 -10.85 41.76 32.35
N GLY A 288 -10.49 40.68 33.05
CA GLY A 288 -10.65 40.37 34.46
C GLY A 288 -11.46 39.06 34.50
N ASP A 289 -11.08 38.13 35.39
CA ASP A 289 -11.82 36.90 35.70
C ASP A 289 -11.81 35.78 34.63
N GLN A 290 -11.96 34.50 34.92
CA GLN A 290 -11.82 33.62 36.10
C GLN A 290 -12.17 32.23 35.54
N GLY A 291 -11.55 31.16 36.03
CA GLY A 291 -11.81 29.80 35.56
C GLY A 291 -13.25 29.33 35.79
N GLY A 292 -13.71 28.43 34.94
CA GLY A 292 -14.96 27.66 35.08
C GLY A 292 -15.25 26.99 33.73
N GLY A 293 -15.24 25.67 33.60
CA GLY A 293 -16.11 24.75 34.34
C GLY A 293 -17.34 24.49 33.47
N ALA A 294 -17.55 23.24 33.06
CA ALA A 294 -18.61 22.83 32.15
C ALA A 294 -19.98 23.40 32.59
N GLY A 295 -20.62 24.15 31.68
CA GLY A 295 -21.91 24.77 31.92
C GLY A 295 -23.02 23.74 32.07
N TYR A 296 -23.45 23.52 33.31
CA TYR A 296 -24.81 23.07 33.59
C TYR A 296 -25.74 24.28 33.51
N VAL A 297 -26.74 24.20 32.64
CA VAL A 297 -27.88 25.12 32.59
C VAL A 297 -28.89 24.63 33.64
N PRO A 298 -29.24 25.41 34.67
CA PRO A 298 -30.32 25.04 35.60
C PRO A 298 -31.68 25.24 34.91
N PRO A 299 -32.70 24.41 35.21
CA PRO A 299 -34.02 24.55 34.61
C PRO A 299 -34.75 25.79 35.16
N SER A 300 -35.65 26.33 34.35
CA SER A 300 -36.55 27.42 34.69
C SER A 300 -37.48 27.00 35.83
N SER A 301 -37.48 27.77 36.93
CA SER A 301 -38.47 27.69 37.98
C SER A 301 -39.76 28.36 37.52
N ASP A 302 -40.81 27.57 37.33
CA ASP A 302 -42.19 28.04 37.55
C ASP A 302 -42.46 27.99 39.07
N ASP A 303 -43.25 28.97 39.52
CA ASP A 303 -43.68 29.33 40.89
C ASP A 303 -42.84 30.37 41.66
#